data_AF-B6JZ79-F1
#
_entry.id   AF-B6JZ79-F1
#
_cell.length_a   1.000
_cell.length_b   1.000
_cell.length_c   1.000
_cell.angle_alpha   90.00
_cell.angle_beta   90.00
_cell.angle_gamma   90.00
#
_symmetry.space_group_name_H-M   'P 1'
#
loop_
_entity.id
_entity.type
_entity.pdbx_description
1 polymer ?
#
loop_
_entity_poly.entity_id
_entity_poly.type
_entity_poly.pdbx_seq_one_letter_code
_entity_poly.pdbx_strand_id
1 'polypeptide(L)'
;MSTTNREFSAEELRLYGANVTSTPTYVAVKGIVFDVSGNPLYNPGKPYAVFTGRDSSRALAKTSLAETDCVPVTDGLSEKQLIALDKWFRFFDKVSEACV
;
A
#
# COMPACT_ATOMS: atom_id res chain seq x y z
N MET A 1 -12.29 -19.41 8.24
CA MET A 1 -13.08 -18.45 9.03
C MET A 1 -12.89 -17.08 8.40
N SER A 2 -13.99 -16.37 8.20
CA SER A 2 -14.25 -15.13 7.46
C SER A 2 -13.06 -14.24 7.08
N THR A 3 -12.62 -14.32 5.81
CA THR A 3 -11.90 -13.23 5.15
C THR A 3 -12.88 -12.06 5.05
N THR A 4 -12.74 -11.06 5.91
CA THR A 4 -13.53 -9.83 5.79
C THR A 4 -13.00 -9.08 4.57
N ASN A 5 -13.51 -9.40 3.37
CA ASN A 5 -13.35 -8.59 2.17
C ASN A 5 -14.08 -7.27 2.42
N ARG A 6 -13.45 -6.37 3.18
CA ARG A 6 -13.87 -4.98 3.28
C ARG A 6 -13.41 -4.31 2.00
N GLU A 7 -14.36 -4.03 1.12
CA GLU A 7 -14.14 -3.20 -0.06
C GLU A 7 -13.87 -1.77 0.42
N PHE A 8 -12.61 -1.43 0.65
CA PHE A 8 -12.23 -0.06 0.95
C PHE A 8 -12.18 0.74 -0.35
N SER A 9 -12.99 1.80 -0.45
CA SER A 9 -12.84 2.76 -1.53
C SER A 9 -11.55 3.56 -1.35
N ALA A 10 -10.96 4.05 -2.44
CA ALA A 10 -9.74 4.87 -2.41
C ALA A 10 -9.89 6.11 -1.51
N GLU A 11 -11.10 6.64 -1.39
CA GLU A 11 -11.42 7.77 -0.50
C GLU A 11 -11.44 7.34 0.99
N GLU A 12 -11.97 6.16 1.30
CA GLU A 12 -11.95 5.63 2.68
C GLU A 12 -10.53 5.31 3.14
N LEU A 13 -9.73 4.68 2.27
CA LEU A 13 -8.30 4.47 2.49
C LEU A 13 -7.60 5.77 2.90
N ARG A 14 -7.93 6.88 2.23
CA ARG A 14 -7.30 8.18 2.45
C ARG A 14 -7.56 8.74 3.84
N LEU A 15 -8.69 8.38 4.46
CA LEU A 15 -9.00 8.72 5.86
C LEU A 15 -8.08 7.97 6.84
N TYR A 16 -7.70 6.73 6.52
CA TYR A 16 -6.80 5.93 7.36
C TYR A 16 -5.32 6.31 7.23
N GLY A 17 -4.90 6.86 6.07
CA GLY A 17 -3.52 7.30 5.88
C GLY A 17 -3.14 8.57 6.67
N ALA A 18 -4.13 9.36 7.09
CA ALA A 18 -3.91 10.70 7.65
C ALA A 18 -4.01 10.79 9.19
N ASN A 19 -4.34 9.69 9.90
CA ASN A 19 -4.65 9.79 11.33
C ASN A 19 -3.62 9.11 12.25
N VAL A 20 -3.42 9.78 13.38
CA VAL A 20 -2.23 9.75 14.23
C VAL A 20 -2.42 8.73 15.36
N THR A 21 -1.38 7.93 15.62
CA THR A 21 -1.10 7.15 16.85
C THR A 21 -1.96 5.94 17.24
N SER A 22 -3.11 5.64 16.62
CA SER A 22 -3.88 4.42 16.96
C SER A 22 -4.72 3.81 15.84
N THR A 23 -4.68 4.35 14.62
CA THR A 23 -5.36 3.75 13.48
C THR A 23 -4.43 2.86 12.68
N PRO A 24 -4.88 1.68 12.23
CA PRO A 24 -4.12 0.83 11.32
C PRO A 24 -3.84 1.55 10.01
N THR A 25 -2.61 1.42 9.54
CA THR A 25 -2.13 2.03 8.30
C THR A 25 -2.36 1.07 7.15
N TYR A 26 -3.15 1.50 6.16
CA TYR A 26 -3.46 0.69 4.98
C TYR A 26 -2.77 1.23 3.73
N VAL A 27 -2.35 0.31 2.87
CA VAL A 27 -1.75 0.58 1.56
C VAL A 27 -2.52 -0.19 0.50
N ALA A 28 -2.91 0.47 -0.58
CA ALA A 28 -3.52 -0.18 -1.73
C ALA A 28 -2.46 -0.49 -2.80
N VAL A 29 -2.42 -1.75 -3.24
CA VAL A 29 -1.55 -2.24 -4.31
C VAL A 29 -2.38 -3.13 -5.23
N LYS A 30 -2.47 -2.75 -6.50
CA LYS A 30 -3.14 -3.49 -7.57
C LYS A 30 -4.63 -3.70 -7.27
N GLY A 31 -5.24 -2.73 -6.58
CA GLY A 31 -6.64 -2.80 -6.12
C GLY A 31 -6.86 -3.66 -4.86
N ILE A 32 -5.79 -4.17 -4.23
CA ILE A 32 -5.87 -4.94 -2.99
C ILE A 32 -5.30 -4.10 -1.85
N VAL A 33 -6.00 -4.10 -0.72
CA VAL A 33 -5.60 -3.35 0.47
C VAL A 33 -4.83 -4.25 1.42
N PHE A 34 -3.65 -3.79 1.81
CA PHE A 34 -2.77 -4.46 2.75
C PHE A 34 -2.61 -3.63 4.02
N ASP A 35 -2.68 -4.28 5.17
CA ASP A 35 -2.34 -3.68 6.45
C ASP A 35 -0.82 -3.62 6.63
N VAL A 36 -0.30 -2.42 6.83
CA VAL A 36 1.12 -2.16 7.11
C VAL A 36 1.30 -1.46 8.45
N SER A 37 0.30 -1.55 9.34
CA SER A 37 0.30 -0.92 10.66
C SER A 37 1.48 -1.35 11.53
N GLY A 38 1.96 -2.59 11.35
CA GLY A 38 3.12 -3.13 12.05
C GLY A 38 4.48 -2.60 11.57
N ASN A 39 4.54 -1.80 10.50
CA ASN A 39 5.79 -1.38 9.91
C ASN A 39 6.07 0.13 10.14
N PRO A 40 7.09 0.48 10.95
CA PRO A 40 7.38 1.86 11.31
C PRO A 40 7.85 2.74 10.15
N LEU A 41 8.13 2.15 8.97
CA LEU A 41 8.44 2.90 7.76
C LEU A 41 7.25 3.69 7.22
N TYR A 42 6.02 3.26 7.49
CA TYR A 42 4.79 3.91 7.04
C TYR A 42 4.22 4.91 8.05
N ASN A 43 4.89 5.07 9.20
CA ASN A 43 4.47 6.00 10.24
C ASN A 43 4.53 7.47 9.76
N PRO A 44 3.66 8.34 10.30
CA PRO A 44 3.66 9.76 9.99
C PRO A 44 5.05 10.37 10.19
N GLY A 45 5.55 11.08 9.16
CA GLY A 45 6.89 11.68 9.15
C GLY A 45 7.98 10.83 8.48
N LYS A 46 7.65 9.61 8.02
CA LYS A 46 8.54 8.80 7.17
C LYS A 46 8.25 8.99 5.68
N PRO A 47 9.24 8.75 4.81
CA PRO A 47 9.05 8.94 3.37
C PRO A 47 8.04 7.97 2.75
N TYR A 48 7.78 6.80 3.37
CA TYR A 48 6.76 5.85 2.89
C TYR A 48 5.35 6.16 3.41
N ALA A 49 5.20 7.15 4.31
CA ALA A 49 3.88 7.61 4.76
C ALA A 49 3.05 8.20 3.60
N VAL A 50 3.69 8.64 2.53
CA VAL A 50 2.99 9.16 1.34
C VAL A 50 2.19 8.09 0.61
N PHE A 51 2.54 6.81 0.80
CA PHE A 51 1.85 5.68 0.18
C PHE A 51 0.59 5.26 0.93
N THR A 52 0.45 5.71 2.18
CA THR A 52 -0.64 5.28 3.04
C THR A 52 -1.94 5.94 2.60
N GLY A 53 -3.02 5.17 2.68
CA GLY A 53 -4.35 5.63 2.32
C GLY A 53 -4.55 5.99 0.85
N ARG A 54 -3.68 5.50 -0.04
CA ARG A 54 -3.84 5.68 -1.49
C ARG A 54 -3.25 4.50 -2.25
N ASP A 55 -3.62 4.37 -3.52
CA ASP A 55 -3.07 3.31 -4.37
C ASP A 55 -1.65 3.67 -4.82
N SER A 56 -0.69 2.86 -4.39
CA SER A 56 0.74 3.10 -4.55
C SER A 56 1.39 2.09 -5.50
N SER A 57 0.60 1.43 -6.34
CA SER A 57 1.07 0.38 -7.25
C SER A 57 2.23 0.83 -8.12
N ARG A 58 2.10 1.99 -8.78
CA ARG A 58 3.16 2.52 -9.64
C ARG A 58 4.39 2.97 -8.84
N ALA A 59 4.16 3.59 -7.69
CA ALA A 59 5.24 4.04 -6.81
C ALA A 59 6.10 2.88 -6.29
N LEU A 60 5.47 1.76 -5.89
CA LEU A 60 6.17 0.54 -5.48
C LEU A 60 6.93 -0.09 -6.64
N ALA A 61 6.33 -0.13 -7.83
CA ALA A 61 6.97 -0.66 -9.04
C ALA A 61 8.21 0.16 -9.45
N LYS A 62 8.18 1.48 -9.22
CA LYS A 62 9.29 2.40 -9.49
C LYS A 62 10.25 2.57 -8.32
N THR A 63 9.92 2.09 -7.12
CA THR A 63 10.61 2.45 -5.88
C THR A 63 10.71 3.97 -5.71
N SER A 64 9.64 4.69 -6.05
CA SER A 64 9.58 6.16 -6.05
C SER A 64 8.79 6.64 -4.84
N LEU A 65 9.38 7.49 -4.01
CA LEU A 65 8.77 8.11 -2.80
C LEU A 65 7.93 9.36 -3.15
N ALA A 66 7.56 9.51 -4.41
CA ALA A 66 6.80 10.65 -4.89
C ALA A 66 5.29 10.42 -4.73
N GLU A 67 4.62 11.36 -4.09
CA GLU A 67 3.15 11.36 -3.99
C GLU A 67 2.46 11.41 -5.36
N THR A 68 3.13 11.96 -6.37
CA THR A 68 2.67 12.05 -7.76
C THR A 68 2.75 10.72 -8.52
N ASP A 69 3.58 9.78 -8.07
CA ASP A 69 3.62 8.41 -8.61
C ASP A 69 2.67 7.45 -7.86
N CYS A 70 1.94 7.92 -6.83
CA CYS A 70 0.93 7.15 -6.11
C CYS A 70 -0.39 7.11 -6.90
N VAL A 71 -0.35 6.40 -8.02
CA VAL A 71 -1.51 6.17 -8.88
C VAL A 71 -1.80 4.67 -9.00
N PRO A 72 -3.08 4.29 -9.12
CA PRO A 72 -3.50 2.90 -9.35
C PRO A 72 -3.07 2.38 -10.73
N VAL A 73 -2.62 3.26 -11.61
CA VAL A 73 -2.28 2.93 -12.99
C VAL A 73 -0.86 2.37 -13.07
N THR A 74 -0.76 1.06 -13.30
CA THR A 74 0.47 0.33 -13.63
C THR A 74 0.81 0.36 -15.13
N ASP A 75 0.09 1.16 -15.92
CA ASP A 75 0.22 1.21 -17.38
C ASP A 75 1.57 1.84 -17.80
N GLY A 76 2.27 1.17 -18.71
CA GLY A 76 3.59 1.57 -19.22
C GLY A 76 4.79 1.18 -18.34
N LEU A 77 4.60 0.30 -17.35
CA LEU A 77 5.72 -0.24 -16.56
C LEU A 77 6.52 -1.26 -17.37
N SER A 78 7.85 -1.16 -17.30
CA SER A 78 8.77 -2.12 -17.92
C SER A 78 8.76 -3.45 -17.17
N GLU A 79 9.18 -4.54 -17.82
CA GLU A 79 9.13 -5.91 -17.25
C GLU A 79 9.85 -6.01 -15.89
N LYS A 80 10.96 -5.27 -15.72
CA LYS A 80 11.68 -5.16 -14.44
C LYS A 80 10.84 -4.55 -13.31
N GLN A 81 10.02 -3.55 -13.62
CA GLN A 81 9.16 -2.87 -12.66
C GLN A 81 7.97 -3.75 -12.28
N LEU A 82 7.42 -4.50 -13.24
CA LEU A 82 6.39 -5.52 -12.98
C LEU A 82 6.91 -6.62 -12.04
N ILE A 83 8.15 -7.10 -12.25
CA ILE A 83 8.78 -8.07 -11.35
C ILE A 83 8.99 -7.47 -9.95
N ALA A 84 9.41 -6.21 -9.85
CA ALA A 84 9.54 -5.53 -8.56
C ALA A 84 8.19 -5.39 -7.86
N LEU A 85 7.14 -5.02 -8.59
CA LEU A 85 5.78 -4.93 -8.09
C LEU A 85 5.27 -6.28 -7.59
N ASP A 86 5.48 -7.37 -8.33
CA ASP A 86 5.09 -8.72 -7.91
C ASP A 86 5.81 -9.14 -6.62
N LYS A 87 7.09 -8.80 -6.48
CA LYS A 87 7.85 -9.05 -5.24
C LYS A 87 7.26 -8.29 -4.06
N TRP A 88 6.94 -7.01 -4.24
CA TRP A 88 6.27 -6.21 -3.21
C TRP A 88 4.90 -6.79 -2.87
N PHE A 89 4.11 -7.16 -3.87
CA PHE A 89 2.80 -7.77 -3.69
C PHE A 89 2.88 -9.05 -2.86
N ARG A 90 3.79 -9.98 -3.20
CA ARG A 90 4.04 -11.20 -2.41
C ARG A 90 4.53 -10.92 -0.99
N PHE A 91 5.34 -9.86 -0.82
CA PHE A 91 5.79 -9.45 0.51
C PHE A 91 4.61 -9.00 1.37
N PHE A 92 3.73 -8.17 0.83
CA PHE A 92 2.53 -7.71 1.54
C PHE A 92 1.50 -8.81 1.78
N ASP A 93 1.30 -9.71 0.81
CA ASP A 93 0.45 -10.89 0.93
C ASP A 93 0.87 -11.74 2.13
N LYS A 94 2.17 -12.06 2.22
CA LYS A 94 2.73 -12.81 3.34
C LYS A 94 2.69 -12.06 4.67
N VAL A 95 2.86 -10.74 4.66
CA VAL A 95 2.77 -9.90 5.87
C VAL A 95 1.33 -9.82 6.38
N SER A 96 0.35 -9.74 5.47
CA SER A 96 -1.07 -9.68 5.82
C SER A 96 -1.57 -10.99 6.43
N GLU A 97 -1.07 -12.14 5.97
CA GLU A 97 -1.39 -13.44 6.58
C GLU A 97 -0.76 -13.62 7.97
N ALA A 98 0.31 -12.89 8.30
CA ALA A 98 1.02 -13.02 9.57
C ALA A 98 0.30 -12.30 10.74
N CYS A 99 -0.80 -11.58 10.50
CA CYS A 99 -1.60 -10.92 11.53
C CYS A 99 -2.89 -11.69 11.87
N VAL A 100 -2.83 -13.02 11.83
CA VAL A 100 -3.89 -13.94 12.32
C VAL A 100 -3.48 -14.57 13.64
#